data_AF-A0A941PJI8-F1
#
_entry.id   AF-A0A941PJI8-F1
#
_cell.length_a   1.000
_cell.length_b   1.000
_cell.length_c   1.000
_cell.angle_alpha   90.00
_cell.angle_beta   90.00
_cell.angle_gamma   90.00
#
_symmetry.space_group_name_H-M   'P 1'
#
loop_
_entity.id
_entity.type
_entity.pdbx_description
1 polymer ?
#
loop_
_entity_poly.entity_id
_entity_poly.type
_entity_poly.pdbx_seq_one_letter_code
_entity_poly.pdbx_strand_id
1 'polypeptide(L)'
;MLEKTRLFEKTKRFAACDRILDSGIGELILSDPHIAQVVVDALLQFDGERYALIAWCVMPNHVHVVIEPFGDHLLSAIVKSWKAFSGAQINRMIGRSGRLWAPELF
;
A
#
# COMPACT_ATOMS: atom_id res chain seq x y z
N MET A 1 -29.48 9.37 6.85
CA MET A 1 -28.74 9.90 8.03
C MET A 1 -27.67 8.92 8.53
N LEU A 2 -27.92 7.61 8.52
CA LEU A 2 -26.97 6.56 8.95
C LEU A 2 -25.69 6.41 8.07
N GLU A 3 -25.78 6.60 6.75
CA GLU A 3 -24.60 6.50 5.86
C GLU A 3 -23.56 7.60 6.08
N LYS A 4 -24.00 8.83 6.35
CA LYS A 4 -23.09 9.95 6.62
C LYS A 4 -22.29 9.73 7.91
N THR A 5 -22.91 9.15 8.94
CA THR A 5 -22.23 8.82 10.20
C THR A 5 -21.20 7.72 10.02
N ARG A 6 -21.52 6.66 9.26
CA ARG A 6 -20.58 5.57 8.94
C ARG A 6 -19.38 6.04 8.12
N LEU A 7 -19.60 6.92 7.15
CA LEU A 7 -18.54 7.50 6.33
C LEU A 7 -17.61 8.37 7.20
N PHE A 8 -18.17 9.22 8.07
CA PHE A 8 -17.41 10.06 9.00
C PHE A 8 -16.55 9.26 9.99
N GLU A 9 -17.07 8.15 10.53
CA GLU A 9 -16.29 7.27 11.40
C GLU A 9 -15.14 6.57 10.67
N LYS A 10 -15.34 6.20 9.39
CA LYS A 10 -14.31 5.58 8.55
C LYS A 10 -13.17 6.56 8.25
N THR A 11 -13.49 7.80 7.91
CA THR A 11 -12.51 8.87 7.67
C THR A 11 -11.69 9.17 8.93
N LYS A 12 -12.33 9.22 10.11
CA LYS A 12 -11.62 9.41 11.39
C LYS A 12 -10.68 8.25 11.72
N ARG A 13 -11.09 7.01 11.43
CA ARG A 13 -10.25 5.82 11.65
C ARG A 13 -9.04 5.80 10.73
N PHE A 14 -9.23 6.08 9.45
CA PHE A 14 -8.13 6.17 8.48
C PHE A 14 -7.11 7.24 8.90
N ALA A 15 -7.57 8.45 9.20
CA ALA A 15 -6.69 9.53 9.68
C ALA A 15 -5.99 9.22 11.01
N ALA A 16 -6.58 8.38 11.87
CA ALA A 16 -5.94 7.93 13.10
C ALA A 16 -4.87 6.86 12.84
N CYS A 17 -5.13 5.91 11.92
CA CYS A 17 -4.15 4.92 11.47
C CYS A 17 -2.96 5.60 10.80
N ASP A 18 -3.20 6.53 9.87
CA ASP A 18 -2.15 7.29 9.20
C ASP A 18 -1.29 8.05 10.21
N ARG A 19 -1.91 8.74 11.17
CA ARG A 19 -1.16 9.46 12.21
C ARG A 19 -0.30 8.55 13.09
N ILE A 20 -0.77 7.33 13.37
CA ILE A 20 0.01 6.33 14.12
C ILE A 20 1.18 5.85 13.27
N LEU A 21 0.98 5.61 11.97
CA LEU A 21 2.05 5.21 11.07
C LEU A 21 3.06 6.35 10.87
N ASP A 22 2.61 7.59 10.68
CA ASP A 22 3.44 8.79 10.58
C ASP A 22 4.27 9.04 11.84
N SER A 23 3.87 8.53 13.00
CA SER A 23 4.63 8.66 14.24
C SER A 23 5.91 7.80 14.27
N GLY A 24 6.19 7.04 13.21
CA GLY A 24 7.39 6.22 13.06
C GLY A 24 7.31 4.88 13.79
N ILE A 25 6.11 4.45 14.17
CA ILE A 25 5.89 3.13 14.74
C ILE A 25 6.07 2.07 13.63
N GLY A 26 6.93 1.10 13.87
CA GLY A 26 7.24 0.02 12.93
C GLY A 26 8.62 0.14 12.30
N GLU A 27 8.92 -0.76 11.36
CA GLU A 27 10.19 -0.72 10.63
C GLU A 27 10.13 0.31 9.50
N LEU A 28 11.10 1.22 9.46
CA LEU A 28 11.20 2.29 8.47
C LEU A 28 11.92 1.83 7.18
N ILE A 29 11.68 0.59 6.75
CA ILE A 29 12.40 -0.07 5.64
C ILE A 29 12.31 0.74 4.34
N LEU A 30 11.19 1.43 4.09
CA LEU A 30 10.98 2.20 2.87
C LEU A 30 11.66 3.58 2.91
N SER A 31 12.43 3.88 3.96
CA SER A 31 13.28 5.09 4.01
C SER A 31 14.47 4.99 3.06
N ASP A 32 14.90 3.78 2.71
CA ASP A 32 15.90 3.57 1.66
C ASP A 32 15.22 3.71 0.29
N PRO A 33 15.61 4.71 -0.53
CA PRO A 33 15.03 4.93 -1.85
C PRO A 33 15.09 3.71 -2.77
N HIS A 34 16.11 2.86 -2.65
CA HIS A 34 16.23 1.65 -3.48
C HIS A 34 15.15 0.62 -3.12
N ILE A 35 14.81 0.52 -1.84
CA ILE A 35 13.75 -0.36 -1.35
C ILE A 35 12.38 0.25 -1.69
N ALA A 36 12.21 1.56 -1.51
CA ALA A 36 11.00 2.27 -1.92
C ALA A 36 10.70 2.10 -3.42
N GLN A 37 11.74 2.12 -4.27
CA GLN A 37 11.61 1.95 -5.71
C GLN A 37 10.95 0.61 -6.09
N VAL A 38 11.22 -0.47 -5.35
CA VAL A 38 10.57 -1.78 -5.59
C VAL A 38 9.05 -1.69 -5.48
N VAL A 39 8.54 -0.87 -4.54
CA VAL A 39 7.11 -0.64 -4.40
C VAL A 39 6.59 0.15 -5.60
N VAL A 40 7.28 1.24 -5.95
CA VAL A 40 6.89 2.09 -7.09
C VAL A 40 6.84 1.27 -8.39
N ASP A 41 7.85 0.44 -8.66
CA ASP A 41 7.89 -0.44 -9.83
C ASP A 41 6.71 -1.41 -9.84
N ALA A 42 6.33 -1.95 -8.66
CA ALA A 42 5.17 -2.83 -8.54
C ALA A 42 3.84 -2.11 -8.82
N LEU A 43 3.72 -0.83 -8.46
CA LEU A 43 2.56 0.01 -8.75
C LEU A 43 2.48 0.40 -10.22
N LEU A 44 3.62 0.64 -10.88
CA LEU A 44 3.67 1.05 -12.29
C LEU A 44 3.49 -0.12 -13.26
N GLN A 45 3.87 -1.34 -12.86
CA GLN A 45 3.91 -2.52 -13.74
C GLN A 45 2.61 -2.79 -14.52
N PHE A 46 1.46 -2.48 -13.93
CA PHE A 46 0.14 -2.74 -14.53
C PHE A 46 -0.72 -1.49 -14.67
N ASP A 47 -0.12 -0.31 -14.55
CA ASP A 47 -0.80 0.94 -14.83
C ASP A 47 -1.22 1.00 -16.30
N GLY A 48 -2.48 1.37 -16.56
CA GLY A 48 -3.08 1.35 -17.89
C GLY A 48 -3.52 -0.03 -18.39
N GLU A 49 -3.21 -1.11 -17.67
CA GLU A 49 -3.63 -2.48 -18.03
C GLU A 49 -4.66 -3.05 -17.05
N ARG A 50 -4.35 -3.08 -15.75
CA ARG A 50 -5.25 -3.65 -14.72
C ARG A 50 -5.98 -2.57 -13.92
N TYR A 51 -5.42 -1.38 -13.88
CA TYR A 51 -5.95 -0.21 -13.19
C TYR A 51 -5.31 1.06 -13.76
N ALA A 52 -5.99 2.20 -13.59
CA ALA A 52 -5.33 3.51 -13.68
C ALA A 52 -4.71 3.84 -12.33
N LEU A 53 -3.43 4.18 -12.31
CA LEU A 53 -2.72 4.68 -11.14
C LEU A 53 -2.90 6.20 -11.05
N ILE A 54 -3.79 6.66 -10.17
CA ILE A 54 -4.19 8.07 -10.10
C ILE A 54 -3.21 8.87 -9.23
N ALA A 55 -2.85 8.33 -8.07
CA ALA A 55 -1.91 8.95 -7.14
C ALA A 55 -1.27 7.90 -6.24
N TRP A 56 -0.06 8.17 -5.77
CA TRP A 56 0.61 7.34 -4.78
C TRP A 56 1.61 8.15 -3.97
N CYS A 57 1.92 7.67 -2.77
CA CYS A 57 2.97 8.20 -1.91
C CYS A 57 3.61 7.05 -1.13
N VAL A 58 4.93 6.91 -1.21
CA VAL A 58 5.69 5.96 -0.39
C VAL A 58 6.20 6.69 0.84
N MET A 59 5.68 6.31 2.00
CA MET A 59 6.11 6.77 3.31
C MET A 59 7.14 5.79 3.87
N PRO A 60 8.00 6.19 4.84
CA PRO A 60 9.02 5.33 5.42
C PRO A 60 8.58 3.92 5.91
N ASN A 61 7.33 3.78 6.35
CA ASN A 61 6.77 2.52 6.85
C ASN A 61 5.46 2.06 6.18
N HIS A 62 4.87 2.85 5.28
CA HIS A 62 3.61 2.51 4.61
C HIS A 62 3.47 3.20 3.25
N VAL A 63 2.42 2.89 2.50
CA VAL A 63 2.21 3.41 1.15
C VAL A 63 0.74 3.78 0.98
N HIS A 64 0.49 5.00 0.50
CA HIS A 64 -0.83 5.42 0.05
C HIS A 64 -0.92 5.25 -1.46
N VAL A 65 -2.03 4.69 -1.93
CA VAL A 65 -2.28 4.50 -3.36
C VAL A 65 -3.75 4.76 -3.67
N VAL A 66 -4.00 5.54 -4.72
CA VAL A 66 -5.32 5.76 -5.31
C VAL A 66 -5.30 5.18 -6.72
N ILE A 67 -6.18 4.22 -6.97
CA ILE A 67 -6.33 3.59 -8.27
C ILE A 67 -7.79 3.47 -8.69
N GLU A 68 -8.00 3.34 -9.99
CA GLU A 68 -9.26 2.91 -10.58
C GLU A 68 -9.05 1.53 -11.23
N PRO A 69 -9.55 0.43 -10.63
CA PRO A 69 -9.47 -0.90 -11.24
C PRO A 69 -10.24 -0.99 -12.55
N PHE A 70 -9.70 -1.72 -13.53
CA PHE A 70 -10.36 -1.94 -14.82
C PHE A 70 -11.04 -3.30 -14.90
N GLY A 71 -12.18 -3.35 -15.60
CA GLY A 71 -12.91 -4.59 -15.88
C GLY A 71 -13.20 -5.41 -14.62
N ASP A 72 -12.88 -6.70 -14.67
CA ASP A 72 -13.10 -7.66 -13.58
C ASP A 72 -11.93 -7.75 -12.59
N HIS A 73 -10.94 -6.85 -12.67
CA HIS A 73 -9.83 -6.84 -11.74
C HIS A 73 -10.27 -6.36 -10.35
N LEU A 74 -10.44 -7.32 -9.44
CA LEU A 74 -10.75 -7.02 -8.04
C LEU A 74 -9.61 -6.24 -7.38
N LEU A 75 -9.94 -5.15 -6.69
CA LEU A 75 -8.99 -4.37 -5.89
C LEU A 75 -8.16 -5.25 -4.94
N SER A 76 -8.81 -6.21 -4.28
CA SER A 76 -8.13 -7.15 -3.37
C SER A 76 -7.08 -8.02 -4.08
N ALA A 77 -7.34 -8.42 -5.32
CA ALA A 77 -6.40 -9.20 -6.12
C ALA A 77 -5.21 -8.33 -6.58
N ILE A 78 -5.47 -7.08 -6.98
CA ILE A 78 -4.44 -6.10 -7.34
C ILE A 78 -3.50 -5.88 -6.15
N VAL A 79 -4.05 -5.54 -4.98
CA VAL A 79 -3.20 -5.25 -3.81
C VAL A 79 -2.49 -6.50 -3.30
N LYS A 80 -3.11 -7.68 -3.36
CA LYS A 80 -2.43 -8.95 -3.06
C LYS A 80 -1.23 -9.17 -3.97
N SER A 81 -1.37 -8.86 -5.26
CA SER A 81 -0.27 -8.95 -6.24
C SER A 81 0.88 -8.01 -5.87
N TRP A 82 0.59 -6.74 -5.57
CA TRP A 82 1.61 -5.78 -5.13
C TRP A 82 2.35 -6.27 -3.89
N LYS A 83 1.62 -6.64 -2.83
CA LYS A 83 2.19 -7.09 -1.55
C LYS A 83 3.05 -8.34 -1.69
N ALA A 84 2.61 -9.29 -2.52
CA ALA A 84 3.37 -10.51 -2.76
C ALA A 84 4.69 -10.22 -3.50
N PHE A 85 4.63 -9.45 -4.59
CA PHE A 85 5.81 -9.13 -5.39
C PHE A 85 6.80 -8.26 -4.61
N SER A 86 6.36 -7.11 -4.10
CA SER A 86 7.26 -6.17 -3.40
C SER A 86 7.79 -6.77 -2.10
N GLY A 87 6.95 -7.49 -1.35
CA GLY A 87 7.36 -8.19 -0.14
C GLY A 87 8.49 -9.21 -0.39
N ALA A 88 8.39 -10.01 -1.46
CA ALA A 88 9.42 -10.97 -1.82
C ALA A 88 10.72 -10.30 -2.28
N GLN A 89 10.62 -9.25 -3.11
CA GLN A 89 11.79 -8.53 -3.61
C GLN A 89 12.55 -7.81 -2.49
N ILE A 90 11.84 -7.07 -1.64
CA ILE A 90 12.45 -6.32 -0.53
C ILE A 90 13.11 -7.28 0.45
N ASN A 91 12.45 -8.38 0.83
CA ASN A 91 13.04 -9.41 1.68
C ASN A 91 14.36 -9.94 1.11
N ARG A 92 14.44 -10.19 -0.21
CA ARG A 92 15.68 -10.59 -0.86
C ARG A 92 16.77 -9.52 -0.75
N MET A 93 16.43 -8.25 -0.96
CA MET A 93 17.40 -7.14 -0.86
C MET A 93 17.99 -7.00 0.54
N ILE A 94 17.19 -7.20 1.59
CA ILE A 94 17.62 -7.04 2.98
C ILE A 94 18.05 -8.34 3.66
N GLY A 95 18.15 -9.45 2.91
CA GLY A 95 18.57 -10.76 3.43
C GLY A 95 17.61 -11.37 4.46
N ARG A 96 16.31 -11.06 4.37
CA ARG A 96 15.27 -11.58 5.28
C ARG A 96 14.30 -12.51 4.56
N SER A 97 13.48 -13.19 5.35
CA SER A 97 12.39 -14.04 4.87
C SER A 97 11.16 -13.84 5.75
N GLY A 98 9.96 -14.03 5.19
CA GLY A 98 8.70 -13.93 5.92
C GLY A 98 7.80 -12.81 5.40
N ARG A 99 6.84 -12.38 6.23
CA ARG A 99 5.82 -11.41 5.81
C ARG A 99 6.33 -9.98 6.02
N LEU A 100 6.43 -9.21 4.94
CA LEU A 100 6.77 -7.78 4.99
C LEU A 100 5.53 -6.92 5.31
N TRP A 101 4.44 -7.11 4.56
CA TRP A 101 3.25 -6.27 4.66
C TRP A 101 2.21 -6.83 5.65
N ALA A 102 1.52 -5.96 6.38
CA ALA A 102 0.32 -6.33 7.14
C ALA A 102 -0.72 -6.99 6.20
N PRO A 103 -1.50 -7.98 6.64
CA PRO A 103 -2.43 -8.70 5.76
C PRO A 103 -3.66 -7.85 5.41
N GLU A 104 -4.07 -6.94 6.29
CA GLU A 104 -5.21 -6.05 6.10
C GLU A 104 -4.95 -5.00 5.00
N LEU A 105 -6.07 -4.51 4.45
CA LEU A 105 -6.18 -3.33 3.60
C LEU A 105 -6.82 -2.24 4.47
N PHE A 106 -6.26 -1.03 4.48
CA PHE A 106 -6.83 0.11 5.17
C PHE A 106 -7.30 1.16 4.17
#